data_AF-A0A914XU99-F1
#
_entry.id   AF-A0A914XU99-F1
#
_cell.length_a   1.000
_cell.length_b   1.000
_cell.length_c   1.000
_cell.angle_alpha   90.00
_cell.angle_beta   90.00
_cell.angle_gamma   90.00
#
_symmetry.space_group_name_H-M   'P 1'
#
loop_
_entity.id
_entity.type
_entity.pdbx_description
1 polymer ?
#
loop_
_entity_poly.entity_id
_entity_poly.type
_entity_poly.pdbx_seq_one_letter_code
_entity_poly.pdbx_strand_id
1 'polypeptide(L)'
;MSSIDSDHIVLPLLHIYLGIVAQIIKIMVMELRRIEFDLEKNFAEEDDEDENENNELLQNLQIQLDEAEDLEIQWKSYLEKVSTFNDPESDEILNDEDEYEQDEEGFCSASNCVVKVTNIPLPERITQTAQPIHFVLKCKTTKQFYHTICVGMSNDEAKMQKKKDFKAIEVSNDKIKKIIEEEAKLARVKVITVQEKLKNEYYKNMMPEKESKYVKILEKIFKTFGATKQLYYQAYTGNHIRFIVKNAHKIMEKLVDPDTERNIGNEKIRACCIALTILKEIQDKTEARLLADHEIEEVEKQIALYLSHMQKHFPNLSVTHKNHMFVRHVPDYAKKWKTIGFFTEAPIEHQHKINKERLR
;
A
#
# COMPACT_ATOMS: atom_id res chain seq x y z
N MET A 1 -11.76 -23.80 6.99
CA MET A 1 -12.03 -22.71 7.95
C MET A 1 -13.34 -23.06 8.64
N SER A 2 -13.34 -23.30 9.95
CA SER A 2 -14.57 -23.56 10.71
C SER A 2 -15.41 -22.28 10.73
N SER A 3 -16.59 -22.31 10.13
CA SER A 3 -17.56 -21.22 10.19
C SER A 3 -18.08 -21.13 11.63
N ILE A 4 -17.48 -20.24 12.43
CA ILE A 4 -18.10 -19.81 13.67
C ILE A 4 -19.41 -19.15 13.26
N ASP A 5 -20.52 -19.74 13.70
CA ASP A 5 -21.85 -19.21 13.46
C ASP A 5 -21.94 -17.82 14.10
N SER A 6 -22.39 -16.82 13.33
CA SER A 6 -22.47 -15.41 13.79
C SER A 6 -23.30 -15.26 15.06
N ASP A 7 -24.12 -16.28 15.33
CA ASP A 7 -25.05 -16.39 16.45
C ASP A 7 -24.40 -16.54 17.82
N HIS A 8 -23.11 -16.85 17.89
CA HIS A 8 -22.37 -17.07 19.14
C HIS A 8 -21.38 -15.97 19.51
N ILE A 9 -21.24 -14.92 18.69
CA ILE A 9 -20.25 -13.86 18.92
C ILE A 9 -20.93 -12.67 19.62
N VAL A 10 -20.61 -12.48 20.91
CA VAL A 10 -20.89 -11.23 21.62
C VAL A 10 -19.78 -10.23 21.28
N LEU A 11 -20.12 -9.11 20.63
CA LEU A 11 -19.14 -8.13 20.17
C LEU A 11 -18.81 -7.11 21.27
N PRO A 12 -17.56 -7.03 21.76
CA PRO A 12 -17.18 -6.00 22.71
C PRO A 12 -17.00 -4.66 21.98
N LEU A 13 -18.13 -3.98 21.74
CA LEU A 13 -18.20 -2.83 20.84
C LEU A 13 -17.23 -1.69 21.24
N LEU A 14 -17.02 -1.49 22.54
CA LEU A 14 -16.05 -0.52 23.06
C LEU A 14 -14.61 -0.85 22.61
N HIS A 15 -14.21 -2.12 22.66
CA HIS A 15 -12.88 -2.56 22.25
C HIS A 15 -12.68 -2.51 20.74
N ILE A 16 -13.74 -2.78 19.98
CA ILE A 16 -13.78 -2.60 18.54
C ILE A 16 -13.54 -1.13 18.21
N TYR A 17 -14.35 -0.22 18.77
CA TYR A 17 -14.21 1.23 18.60
C TYR A 17 -12.82 1.74 18.98
N LEU A 18 -12.30 1.31 20.12
CA LEU A 18 -10.97 1.67 20.59
C LEU A 18 -9.89 1.32 19.56
N GLY A 19 -9.95 0.14 18.96
CA GLY A 19 -8.96 -0.28 17.97
C GLY A 19 -9.07 0.48 16.65
N ILE A 20 -10.30 0.75 16.20
CA ILE A 20 -10.53 1.49 14.95
C ILE A 20 -10.02 2.92 15.08
N VAL A 21 -10.41 3.62 16.15
CA VAL A 21 -9.98 5.00 16.36
C VAL A 21 -8.49 5.08 16.65
N ALA A 22 -7.91 4.10 17.37
CA ALA A 22 -6.46 4.03 17.55
C ALA A 22 -5.72 3.86 16.21
N GLN A 23 -6.26 3.06 15.29
CA GLN A 23 -5.70 2.93 13.94
C GLN A 23 -5.78 4.24 13.16
N ILE A 24 -6.90 4.96 13.21
CA ILE A 24 -7.05 6.29 12.57
C ILE A 24 -6.05 7.28 13.17
N ILE A 25 -5.93 7.36 14.50
CA ILE A 25 -4.95 8.24 15.15
C ILE A 25 -3.52 7.87 14.76
N LYS A 26 -3.20 6.57 14.65
CA LYS A 26 -1.89 6.12 14.19
C LYS A 26 -1.60 6.64 12.77
N ILE A 27 -2.57 6.53 11.86
CA ILE A 27 -2.46 7.08 10.51
C ILE A 27 -2.23 8.60 10.56
N MET A 28 -3.01 9.34 11.36
CA MET A 28 -2.82 10.78 11.53
C MET A 28 -1.42 11.12 12.03
N VAL A 29 -0.92 10.43 13.06
CA VAL A 29 0.43 10.66 13.60
C VAL A 29 1.50 10.40 12.56
N MET A 30 1.36 9.33 11.77
CA MET A 30 2.30 9.02 10.69
C MET A 30 2.27 10.11 9.61
N GLU A 31 1.10 10.54 9.16
CA GLU A 31 0.98 11.59 8.14
C GLU A 31 1.47 12.96 8.64
N LEU A 32 1.24 13.30 9.92
CA LEU A 32 1.77 14.54 10.51
C LEU A 32 3.30 14.54 10.57
N ARG A 33 3.90 13.40 10.92
CA ARG A 33 5.37 13.24 10.88
C ARG A 33 5.90 13.34 9.46
N ARG A 34 5.16 12.82 8.47
CA ARG A 34 5.57 12.89 7.05
C ARG A 34 5.64 14.34 6.60
N ILE A 35 4.60 15.10 6.93
CA ILE A 35 4.54 16.52 6.60
C ILE A 35 5.67 17.30 7.27
N GLU A 36 6.00 17.00 8.53
CA GLU A 36 7.14 17.62 9.19
C GLU A 36 8.44 17.33 8.48
N PHE A 37 8.68 16.06 8.16
CA PHE A 37 9.87 15.61 7.43
C PHE A 37 9.99 16.26 6.05
N ASP A 38 8.89 16.27 5.28
CA ASP A 38 8.86 16.89 3.95
C ASP A 38 9.15 18.41 4.03
N LEU A 39 8.64 19.08 5.07
CA LEU A 39 8.94 20.50 5.32
C LEU A 39 10.40 20.70 5.72
N GLU A 40 10.91 19.93 6.68
CA GLU A 40 12.31 20.01 7.14
C GLU A 40 13.28 19.77 5.98
N LYS A 41 13.03 18.79 5.10
CA LYS A 41 13.84 18.54 3.91
C LYS A 41 13.86 19.74 2.94
N ASN A 42 12.70 20.36 2.71
CA ASN A 42 12.63 21.55 1.84
C ASN A 42 13.34 22.78 2.43
N PHE A 43 13.62 22.80 3.75
CA PHE A 43 14.40 23.85 4.41
C PHE A 43 15.89 23.49 4.58
N ALA A 44 16.22 22.19 4.59
CA ALA A 44 17.60 21.69 4.71
C ALA A 44 18.39 21.72 3.38
N GLU A 45 17.73 22.00 2.24
CA GLU A 45 18.41 22.24 0.97
C GLU A 45 19.25 23.55 0.95
N GLU A 46 19.23 24.36 2.01
CA GLU A 46 20.01 25.60 2.09
C GLU A 46 21.26 25.56 2.99
N ASP A 47 21.38 24.67 3.99
CA ASP A 47 22.57 24.60 4.86
C ASP A 47 22.56 23.27 5.65
N ASP A 48 23.41 22.29 5.31
CA ASP A 48 24.17 21.40 6.23
C ASP A 48 24.68 20.11 5.53
N GLU A 49 26.00 19.89 5.57
CA GLU A 49 26.73 18.78 4.91
C GLU A 49 26.61 17.41 5.62
N ASP A 50 25.86 17.31 6.73
CA ASP A 50 25.85 16.12 7.61
C ASP A 50 24.60 15.19 7.46
N GLU A 51 23.64 15.47 6.57
CA GLU A 51 22.47 14.60 6.29
C GLU A 51 22.69 13.57 5.14
N ASN A 52 23.93 13.39 4.70
CA ASN A 52 24.22 12.82 3.38
C ASN A 52 23.84 11.33 3.24
N GLU A 53 24.13 10.47 4.22
CA GLU A 53 23.98 9.01 4.05
C GLU A 53 22.52 8.51 4.01
N ASN A 54 21.62 9.10 4.79
CA ASN A 54 20.21 8.68 4.84
C ASN A 54 19.41 9.22 3.64
N ASN A 55 19.69 10.44 3.20
CA ASN A 55 19.12 10.98 1.98
C ASN A 55 19.63 10.22 0.75
N GLU A 56 20.91 9.84 0.73
CA GLU A 56 21.48 8.99 -0.31
C GLU A 56 20.81 7.60 -0.33
N LEU A 57 20.56 6.97 0.83
CA LEU A 57 19.85 5.68 0.89
C LEU A 57 18.42 5.78 0.36
N LEU A 58 17.67 6.82 0.72
CA LEU A 58 16.29 7.03 0.23
C LEU A 58 16.27 7.33 -1.28
N GLN A 59 17.19 8.15 -1.77
CA GLN A 59 17.35 8.41 -3.20
C GLN A 59 17.69 7.12 -3.96
N ASN A 60 18.62 6.32 -3.43
CA ASN A 60 18.99 5.03 -4.02
C ASN A 60 17.82 4.04 -4.05
N LEU A 61 16.99 4.00 -3.01
CA LEU A 61 15.79 3.16 -2.98
C LEU A 61 14.71 3.66 -3.95
N GLN A 62 14.59 4.98 -4.15
CA GLN A 62 13.68 5.56 -5.13
C GLN A 62 14.11 5.23 -6.55
N ILE A 63 15.41 5.36 -6.87
CA ILE A 63 15.97 4.95 -8.17
C ILE A 63 15.69 3.46 -8.42
N GLN A 64 15.91 2.59 -7.42
CA GLN A 64 15.59 1.16 -7.53
C GLN A 64 14.11 0.89 -7.74
N LEU A 65 13.22 1.76 -7.23
CA LEU A 65 11.79 1.63 -7.42
C LEU A 65 11.41 1.95 -8.85
N ASP A 66 11.88 3.10 -9.36
CA ASP A 66 11.64 3.55 -10.72
C ASP A 66 12.15 2.50 -11.73
N GLU A 67 13.37 1.98 -11.53
CA GLU A 67 13.94 0.89 -12.34
C GLU A 67 13.09 -0.40 -12.30
N ALA A 68 12.50 -0.72 -11.14
CA ALA A 68 11.65 -1.91 -11.00
C ALA A 68 10.27 -1.72 -11.65
N GLU A 69 9.70 -0.51 -11.58
CA GLU A 69 8.42 -0.17 -12.21
C GLU A 69 8.52 -0.16 -13.73
N ASP A 70 9.58 0.44 -14.28
CA ASP A 70 9.88 0.40 -15.71
C ASP A 70 10.02 -1.04 -16.21
N LEU A 71 10.68 -1.90 -15.43
CA LEU A 71 10.82 -3.31 -15.73
C LEU A 71 9.47 -4.05 -15.72
N GLU A 72 8.61 -3.78 -14.74
CA GLU A 72 7.27 -4.39 -14.68
C GLU A 72 6.40 -3.95 -15.87
N ILE A 73 6.46 -2.68 -16.26
CA ILE A 73 5.76 -2.13 -17.43
C ILE A 73 6.22 -2.86 -18.70
N GLN A 74 7.53 -3.02 -18.87
CA GLN A 74 8.12 -3.69 -20.03
C GLN A 74 7.63 -5.14 -20.13
N TRP A 75 7.68 -5.91 -19.04
CA TRP A 75 7.22 -7.30 -19.04
C TRP A 75 5.72 -7.45 -19.26
N LYS A 76 4.90 -6.53 -18.78
CA LYS A 76 3.47 -6.49 -19.09
C LYS A 76 3.23 -6.26 -20.58
N SER A 77 3.97 -5.33 -21.19
CA SER A 77 3.89 -5.08 -22.63
C SER A 77 4.30 -6.32 -23.45
N TYR A 78 5.39 -7.01 -23.04
CA TYR A 78 5.77 -8.29 -23.65
C TYR A 78 4.66 -9.33 -23.52
N LEU A 79 4.06 -9.48 -22.34
CA LEU A 79 3.02 -10.47 -22.10
C LEU A 79 1.77 -10.21 -22.98
N GLU A 80 1.38 -8.95 -23.14
CA GLU A 80 0.27 -8.54 -24.01
C GLU A 80 0.55 -8.92 -25.47
N LYS A 81 1.74 -8.58 -26.00
CA LYS A 81 2.10 -8.86 -27.40
C LYS A 81 2.41 -10.34 -27.68
N VAL A 82 2.93 -11.08 -26.71
CA VAL A 82 3.12 -12.54 -26.86
C VAL A 82 1.79 -13.28 -26.81
N SER A 83 0.76 -12.70 -26.17
CA SER A 83 -0.57 -13.29 -26.18
C SER A 83 -1.24 -13.29 -27.56
N THR A 84 -0.76 -12.46 -28.49
CA THR A 84 -1.26 -12.37 -29.88
C THR A 84 -0.47 -13.22 -30.88
N PHE A 85 0.56 -13.98 -30.46
CA PHE A 85 1.39 -14.82 -31.35
C PHE A 85 0.64 -15.90 -32.14
N ASN A 86 -0.61 -16.21 -31.78
CA ASN A 86 -1.44 -17.20 -32.47
C ASN A 86 -2.57 -16.54 -33.27
N ASP A 87 -2.55 -15.21 -33.43
CA ASP A 87 -3.54 -14.48 -34.21
C ASP A 87 -3.07 -14.35 -35.67
N PRO A 88 -3.68 -15.05 -36.63
CA PRO A 88 -3.28 -15.02 -38.03
C PRO A 88 -3.44 -13.64 -38.70
N GLU A 89 -4.14 -12.68 -38.06
CA GLU A 89 -4.21 -11.29 -38.53
C GLU A 89 -2.96 -10.45 -38.16
N SER A 90 -2.08 -10.95 -37.28
CA SER A 90 -0.87 -10.22 -36.85
C SER A 90 0.31 -10.31 -37.83
N ASP A 91 0.24 -11.20 -38.83
CA ASP A 91 1.27 -11.34 -39.87
C ASP A 91 1.27 -10.17 -40.87
N GLU A 92 0.22 -9.34 -40.92
CA GLU A 92 0.15 -8.17 -41.82
C GLU A 92 0.91 -6.93 -41.32
N ILE A 93 1.37 -6.91 -40.05
CA ILE A 93 1.98 -5.71 -39.44
C ILE A 93 3.52 -5.67 -39.60
N LEU A 94 4.14 -6.69 -40.20
CA LEU A 94 5.61 -6.81 -40.29
C LEU A 94 6.27 -6.24 -41.56
N ASN A 95 5.54 -5.49 -42.39
CA ASN A 95 6.01 -5.00 -43.70
C ASN A 95 6.31 -3.49 -43.78
N ASP A 96 6.39 -2.77 -42.65
CA ASP A 96 6.87 -1.38 -42.70
C ASP A 96 8.40 -1.36 -42.75
N GLU A 97 8.90 -1.30 -43.98
CA GLU A 97 10.30 -1.01 -44.37
C GLU A 97 10.66 0.45 -44.02
N ASP A 98 10.74 0.80 -42.74
CA ASP A 98 11.33 2.08 -42.33
C ASP A 98 12.82 1.90 -41.98
N GLU A 99 13.63 2.70 -42.66
CA GLU A 99 15.09 2.75 -42.69
C GLU A 99 15.72 2.85 -41.29
N TYR A 100 16.14 1.71 -40.72
CA TYR A 100 17.17 1.70 -39.68
C TYR A 100 18.54 1.53 -40.34
N GLU A 101 19.39 2.56 -40.23
CA GLU A 101 20.78 2.53 -40.70
C GLU A 101 21.53 1.32 -40.09
N GLN A 102 22.19 0.59 -40.99
CA GLN A 102 22.59 -0.80 -40.85
C GLN A 102 24.04 -0.93 -40.38
N ASP A 103 24.23 -1.37 -39.14
CA ASP A 103 25.47 -2.01 -38.70
C ASP A 103 25.25 -3.54 -38.68
N GLU A 104 26.19 -4.30 -39.25
CA GLU A 104 26.09 -5.73 -39.61
C GLU A 104 25.95 -6.75 -38.43
N GLU A 105 25.49 -6.34 -37.26
CA GLU A 105 25.15 -7.20 -36.12
C GLU A 105 23.74 -6.87 -35.60
N GLY A 106 22.76 -7.78 -35.67
CA GLY A 106 21.56 -7.51 -34.84
C GLY A 106 20.26 -8.29 -35.05
N PHE A 107 20.01 -8.91 -36.20
CA PHE A 107 18.68 -9.51 -36.40
C PHE A 107 18.54 -10.90 -35.77
N CYS A 108 17.67 -10.99 -34.76
CA CYS A 108 17.26 -12.27 -34.23
C CYS A 108 16.55 -13.09 -35.32
N SER A 109 17.04 -14.32 -35.51
CA SER A 109 16.57 -15.27 -36.52
C SER A 109 15.48 -16.23 -36.01
N ALA A 110 14.90 -15.96 -34.84
CA ALA A 110 13.73 -16.70 -34.37
C ALA A 110 12.50 -16.30 -35.19
N SER A 111 11.70 -17.30 -35.58
CA SER A 111 10.41 -17.09 -36.26
C SER A 111 9.48 -16.19 -35.45
N ASN A 112 9.42 -16.44 -34.14
CA ASN A 112 8.60 -15.66 -33.19
C ASN A 112 9.49 -14.77 -32.32
N CYS A 113 10.16 -13.80 -32.96
CA CYS A 113 11.02 -12.87 -32.26
C CYS A 113 10.20 -11.84 -31.46
N VAL A 114 10.17 -12.01 -30.14
CA VAL A 114 9.47 -11.11 -29.21
C VAL A 114 9.92 -9.66 -29.39
N VAL A 115 11.23 -9.41 -29.53
CA VAL A 115 11.77 -8.05 -29.67
C VAL A 115 11.27 -7.37 -30.94
N LYS A 116 11.25 -8.08 -32.08
CA LYS A 116 10.74 -7.56 -33.37
C LYS A 116 9.25 -7.22 -33.29
N VAL A 117 8.46 -8.12 -32.72
CA VAL A 117 6.99 -7.96 -32.57
C VAL A 117 6.65 -6.78 -31.64
N THR A 118 7.58 -6.41 -30.75
CA THR A 118 7.32 -5.39 -29.75
C THR A 118 7.71 -3.98 -30.14
N ASN A 119 8.59 -3.76 -31.12
CA ASN A 119 9.09 -2.43 -31.51
C ASN A 119 9.58 -1.56 -30.32
N ILE A 120 9.99 -2.20 -29.21
CA ILE A 120 10.48 -1.51 -28.02
C ILE A 120 11.98 -1.27 -28.23
N PRO A 121 12.45 -0.01 -28.29
CA PRO A 121 13.87 0.27 -28.43
C PRO A 121 14.66 -0.28 -27.25
N LEU A 122 15.86 -0.79 -27.53
CA LEU A 122 16.83 -1.19 -26.51
C LEU A 122 17.18 0.04 -25.66
N PRO A 123 17.11 -0.02 -24.32
CA PRO A 123 17.59 1.09 -23.51
C PRO A 123 19.10 1.26 -23.71
N GLU A 124 19.53 2.41 -24.22
CA GLU A 124 20.96 2.75 -24.44
C GLU A 124 21.76 2.86 -23.14
N ARG A 125 21.10 2.95 -21.98
CA ARG A 125 21.76 3.07 -20.69
C ARG A 125 21.04 2.24 -19.63
N ILE A 126 21.55 1.03 -19.43
CA ILE A 126 21.40 0.34 -18.15
C ILE A 126 22.82 0.15 -17.61
N THR A 127 23.11 0.93 -16.58
CA THR A 127 24.36 0.92 -15.81
C THR A 127 24.60 -0.45 -15.17
N GLN A 128 25.85 -0.68 -14.75
CA GLN A 128 26.47 -1.98 -14.43
C GLN A 128 25.80 -2.85 -13.34
N THR A 129 24.64 -2.47 -12.82
CA THR A 129 23.91 -3.13 -11.72
C THR A 129 22.57 -3.76 -12.14
N ALA A 130 21.93 -3.28 -13.21
CA ALA A 130 20.71 -3.89 -13.74
C ALA A 130 21.08 -4.83 -14.90
N GLN A 131 20.85 -6.13 -14.68
CA GLN A 131 21.28 -7.16 -15.62
C GLN A 131 20.58 -6.96 -16.98
N PRO A 132 21.31 -6.83 -18.10
CA PRO A 132 20.72 -6.62 -19.40
C PRO A 132 19.82 -7.81 -19.76
N ILE A 133 18.56 -7.51 -20.02
CA ILE A 133 17.45 -8.48 -20.09
C ILE A 133 17.49 -9.30 -21.39
N HIS A 134 18.34 -8.95 -22.35
CA HIS A 134 18.39 -9.64 -23.64
C HIS A 134 19.84 -9.81 -24.09
N PHE A 135 20.42 -10.98 -23.81
CA PHE A 135 21.67 -11.35 -24.47
C PHE A 135 21.36 -11.89 -25.86
N VAL A 136 22.17 -11.47 -26.84
CA VAL A 136 22.20 -12.12 -28.15
C VAL A 136 23.20 -13.28 -28.08
N LEU A 137 22.75 -14.47 -28.48
CA LEU A 137 23.57 -15.66 -28.62
C LEU A 137 23.80 -15.98 -30.09
N LYS A 138 25.04 -16.28 -30.46
CA LYS A 138 25.38 -16.75 -31.80
C LYS A 138 25.36 -18.28 -31.84
N CYS A 139 24.48 -18.85 -32.65
CA CYS A 139 24.40 -20.30 -32.82
C CYS A 139 25.65 -20.83 -33.52
N LYS A 140 26.31 -21.84 -32.95
CA LYS A 140 27.52 -22.44 -33.55
C LYS A 140 27.24 -23.09 -34.91
N THR A 141 26.07 -23.71 -35.05
CA THR A 141 25.66 -24.46 -36.25
C THR A 141 25.19 -23.52 -37.37
N THR A 142 24.20 -22.67 -37.10
CA THR A 142 23.57 -21.83 -38.12
C THR A 142 24.29 -20.49 -38.31
N LYS A 143 25.21 -20.12 -37.41
CA LYS A 143 25.88 -18.81 -37.35
C LYS A 143 24.94 -17.62 -37.16
N GLN A 144 23.65 -17.87 -37.01
CA GLN A 144 22.60 -16.88 -36.77
C GLN A 144 22.57 -16.43 -35.31
N PHE A 145 21.98 -15.25 -35.10
CA PHE A 145 21.84 -14.62 -33.80
C PHE A 145 20.43 -14.82 -33.25
N TYR A 146 20.33 -15.05 -31.93
CA TYR A 146 19.06 -15.26 -31.26
C TYR A 146 19.05 -14.53 -29.92
N HIS A 147 17.93 -13.89 -29.58
CA HIS A 147 17.70 -13.46 -28.21
C HIS A 147 17.50 -14.67 -27.31
N THR A 148 18.05 -14.64 -26.10
CA THR A 148 17.88 -15.68 -25.07
C THR A 148 16.43 -16.07 -24.87
N ILE A 149 15.54 -15.09 -24.79
CA ILE A 149 14.11 -15.32 -24.61
C ILE A 149 13.46 -16.02 -25.81
N CYS A 150 13.91 -15.71 -27.03
CA CYS A 150 13.38 -16.27 -28.27
C CYS A 150 13.80 -17.73 -28.49
N VAL A 151 14.79 -18.21 -27.72
CA VAL A 151 15.20 -19.62 -27.68
C VAL A 151 14.81 -20.29 -26.36
N GLY A 152 13.92 -19.64 -25.59
CA GLY A 152 13.34 -20.16 -24.36
C GLY A 152 14.38 -20.43 -23.29
N MET A 153 15.36 -19.54 -23.17
CA MET A 153 16.41 -19.57 -22.15
C MET A 153 16.28 -18.40 -21.19
N SER A 154 16.47 -18.67 -19.90
CA SER A 154 16.62 -17.61 -18.90
C SER A 154 17.98 -16.92 -19.01
N ASN A 155 18.13 -15.76 -18.38
CA ASN A 155 19.40 -15.03 -18.35
C ASN A 155 20.53 -15.83 -17.68
N ASP A 156 20.21 -16.65 -16.68
CA ASP A 156 21.22 -17.46 -15.99
C ASP A 156 21.64 -18.67 -16.84
N GLU A 157 20.71 -19.29 -17.56
CA GLU A 157 21.02 -20.32 -18.54
C GLU A 157 21.90 -19.77 -19.68
N ALA A 158 21.62 -18.54 -20.11
CA ALA A 158 22.40 -17.85 -21.13
C ALA A 158 23.83 -17.54 -20.68
N LYS A 159 24.04 -17.10 -19.44
CA LYS A 159 25.38 -16.88 -18.88
C LYS A 159 26.17 -18.18 -18.77
N MET A 160 25.53 -19.28 -18.41
CA MET A 160 26.16 -20.61 -18.40
C MET A 160 26.51 -21.09 -19.82
N GLN A 161 25.66 -20.77 -20.80
CA GLN A 161 25.87 -21.11 -22.21
C GLN A 161 26.84 -20.17 -22.92
N LYS A 162 27.09 -18.94 -22.48
CA LYS A 162 28.20 -18.13 -23.03
C LYS A 162 29.57 -18.82 -22.86
N LYS A 163 29.69 -19.76 -21.92
CA LYS A 163 30.89 -20.60 -21.70
C LYS A 163 30.89 -21.92 -22.49
N LYS A 164 29.80 -22.26 -23.17
CA LYS A 164 29.64 -23.49 -23.95
C LYS A 164 29.19 -23.15 -25.37
N ASP A 165 29.49 -23.98 -26.33
CA ASP A 165 29.05 -23.73 -27.70
C ASP A 165 27.52 -23.80 -27.83
N PHE A 166 26.84 -22.65 -27.94
CA PHE A 166 25.37 -22.56 -28.07
C PHE A 166 24.87 -23.15 -29.40
N LYS A 167 23.76 -23.90 -29.34
CA LYS A 167 23.01 -24.39 -30.51
C LYS A 167 21.56 -23.99 -30.38
N ALA A 168 21.05 -23.28 -31.38
CA ALA A 168 19.64 -22.88 -31.43
C ALA A 168 18.73 -24.10 -31.60
N ILE A 169 17.64 -24.11 -30.84
CA ILE A 169 16.53 -25.07 -30.93
C ILE A 169 15.27 -24.22 -31.03
N GLU A 170 14.39 -24.51 -31.98
CA GLU A 170 13.07 -23.89 -32.03
C GLU A 170 12.30 -24.25 -30.76
N VAL A 171 11.75 -23.23 -30.11
CA VAL A 171 10.96 -23.37 -28.90
C VAL A 171 9.51 -23.00 -29.19
N SER A 172 8.58 -23.68 -28.54
CA SER A 172 7.16 -23.38 -28.70
C SER A 172 6.82 -22.01 -28.10
N ASN A 173 5.81 -21.36 -28.68
CA ASN A 173 5.25 -20.10 -28.18
C ASN A 173 4.80 -20.21 -26.73
N ASP A 174 4.23 -21.36 -26.34
CA ASP A 174 3.85 -21.63 -24.95
C ASP A 174 5.03 -21.58 -23.97
N LYS A 175 6.22 -22.02 -24.41
CA LYS A 175 7.43 -21.96 -23.57
C LYS A 175 7.91 -20.52 -23.42
N ILE A 176 7.91 -19.76 -24.51
CA ILE A 176 8.25 -18.32 -24.49
C ILE A 176 7.29 -17.56 -23.57
N LYS A 177 5.98 -17.82 -23.70
CA LYS A 177 4.94 -17.20 -22.88
C LYS A 177 5.12 -17.49 -21.39
N LYS A 178 5.39 -18.75 -21.02
CA LYS A 178 5.64 -19.12 -19.60
C LYS A 178 6.83 -18.37 -19.00
N ILE A 179 7.91 -18.22 -19.76
CA ILE A 179 9.09 -17.47 -19.30
C ILE A 179 8.72 -15.99 -19.07
N ILE A 180 8.00 -15.39 -20.01
CA ILE A 180 7.55 -13.99 -19.88
C ILE A 180 6.61 -13.81 -18.68
N GLU A 181 5.68 -14.75 -18.45
CA GLU A 181 4.79 -14.74 -17.28
C GLU A 181 5.55 -14.86 -15.95
N GLU A 182 6.58 -15.70 -15.89
CA GLU A 182 7.43 -15.85 -14.71
C GLU A 182 8.25 -14.58 -14.44
N GLU A 183 8.87 -14.01 -15.46
CA GLU A 183 9.63 -12.76 -15.35
C GLU A 183 8.74 -11.56 -14.97
N ALA A 184 7.53 -11.46 -15.53
CA ALA A 184 6.55 -10.45 -15.16
C ALA A 184 6.15 -10.55 -13.68
N LYS A 185 5.97 -11.78 -13.17
CA LYS A 185 5.71 -12.01 -11.73
C LYS A 185 6.89 -11.59 -10.88
N LEU A 186 8.12 -11.93 -11.28
CA LEU A 186 9.33 -11.55 -10.56
C LEU A 186 9.54 -10.03 -10.53
N ALA A 187 9.29 -9.34 -11.65
CA ALA A 187 9.34 -7.88 -11.72
C ALA A 187 8.35 -7.23 -10.74
N ARG A 188 7.10 -7.71 -10.72
CA ARG A 188 6.09 -7.25 -9.76
C ARG A 188 6.49 -7.49 -8.29
N VAL A 189 7.08 -8.65 -7.99
CA VAL A 189 7.58 -8.94 -6.64
C VAL A 189 8.71 -7.97 -6.26
N LYS A 190 9.60 -7.61 -7.19
CA LYS A 190 10.65 -6.61 -6.95
C LYS A 190 10.06 -5.25 -6.63
N VAL A 191 9.08 -4.77 -7.41
CA VAL A 191 8.36 -3.50 -7.14
C VAL A 191 7.80 -3.50 -5.72
N ILE A 192 7.03 -4.53 -5.35
CA ILE A 192 6.44 -4.64 -4.00
C ILE A 192 7.54 -4.63 -2.92
N THR A 193 8.64 -5.37 -3.13
CA THR A 193 9.73 -5.47 -2.16
C THR A 193 10.46 -4.14 -1.97
N VAL A 194 10.74 -3.42 -3.05
CA VAL A 194 11.40 -2.11 -2.99
C VAL A 194 10.45 -1.07 -2.39
N GLN A 195 9.17 -1.06 -2.76
CA GLN A 195 8.15 -0.22 -2.14
C GLN A 195 8.05 -0.45 -0.63
N GLU A 196 8.07 -1.71 -0.18
CA GLU A 196 8.06 -2.04 1.26
C GLU A 196 9.34 -1.58 1.96
N LYS A 197 10.52 -1.76 1.35
CA LYS A 197 11.79 -1.26 1.90
C LYS A 197 11.79 0.25 2.02
N LEU A 198 11.42 0.95 0.94
CA LEU A 198 11.33 2.40 0.90
C LEU A 198 10.37 2.89 1.99
N LYS A 199 9.17 2.30 2.08
CA LYS A 199 8.19 2.60 3.12
C LYS A 199 8.71 2.35 4.54
N ASN A 200 9.46 1.27 4.76
CA ASN A 200 10.05 0.95 6.06
C ASN A 200 11.17 1.91 6.45
N GLU A 201 12.04 2.29 5.50
CA GLU A 201 13.09 3.29 5.75
C GLU A 201 12.49 4.67 5.96
N TYR A 202 11.45 5.05 5.20
CA TYR A 202 10.65 6.23 5.52
C TYR A 202 10.06 6.16 6.94
N TYR A 203 9.53 5.01 7.37
CA TYR A 203 9.01 4.89 8.74
C TYR A 203 10.07 4.94 9.81
N LYS A 204 11.27 4.38 9.57
CA LYS A 204 12.40 4.49 10.50
C LYS A 204 12.86 5.94 10.61
N ASN A 205 13.00 6.65 9.49
CA ASN A 205 13.41 8.05 9.45
C ASN A 205 12.31 9.00 10.00
N MET A 206 11.04 8.65 9.83
CA MET A 206 9.89 9.33 10.45
C MET A 206 9.64 8.92 11.91
N MET A 207 10.43 7.99 12.45
CA MET A 207 10.47 7.65 13.88
C MET A 207 11.70 8.25 14.56
N PRO A 208 11.99 9.57 14.46
CA PRO A 208 13.07 10.10 15.26
C PRO A 208 12.63 10.10 16.73
N GLU A 209 13.63 9.96 17.59
CA GLU A 209 13.55 10.28 19.02
C GLU A 209 13.17 11.76 19.27
N LYS A 210 13.18 12.61 18.22
CA LYS A 210 12.65 13.98 18.22
C LYS A 210 11.12 14.01 18.30
N GLU A 211 10.63 14.78 19.26
CA GLU A 211 9.20 15.04 19.41
C GLU A 211 8.65 15.93 18.29
N SER A 212 7.91 15.34 17.34
CA SER A 212 7.19 16.05 16.26
C SER A 212 6.31 17.21 16.77
N LYS A 213 6.49 18.41 16.20
CA LYS A 213 5.72 19.63 16.51
C LYS A 213 4.25 19.45 16.14
N TYR A 214 3.96 18.84 15.00
CA TYR A 214 2.58 18.63 14.55
C TYR A 214 1.86 17.55 15.36
N VAL A 215 2.56 16.48 15.76
CA VAL A 215 2.01 15.50 16.70
C VAL A 215 1.72 16.14 18.06
N LYS A 216 2.60 17.00 18.57
CA LYS A 216 2.34 17.79 19.79
C LYS A 216 1.10 18.69 19.66
N ILE A 217 0.86 19.28 18.48
CA ILE A 217 -0.34 20.06 18.22
C ILE A 217 -1.58 19.17 18.30
N LEU A 218 -1.56 18.00 17.64
CA LEU A 218 -2.65 17.01 17.73
C LEU A 218 -2.92 16.60 19.18
N GLU A 219 -1.87 16.30 19.95
CA GLU A 219 -1.98 15.92 21.35
C GLU A 219 -2.52 17.05 22.23
N LYS A 220 -2.11 18.30 21.99
CA LYS A 220 -2.67 19.50 22.65
C LYS A 220 -4.16 19.63 22.35
N ILE A 221 -4.57 19.43 21.09
CA ILE A 221 -5.98 19.46 20.69
C ILE A 221 -6.76 18.39 21.44
N PHE A 222 -6.28 17.15 21.48
CA PHE A 222 -6.93 16.06 22.21
C PHE A 222 -7.01 16.35 23.71
N LYS A 223 -5.96 16.95 24.29
CA LYS A 223 -5.97 17.39 25.70
C LYS A 223 -7.04 18.43 25.98
N THR A 224 -7.36 19.33 25.04
CA THR A 224 -8.48 20.29 25.21
C THR A 224 -9.85 19.62 25.34
N PHE A 225 -9.98 18.36 24.90
CA PHE A 225 -11.19 17.56 25.03
C PHE A 225 -11.13 16.56 26.20
N GLY A 226 -10.07 16.58 27.01
CA GLY A 226 -9.87 15.63 28.11
C GLY A 226 -9.28 14.28 27.69
N ALA A 227 -8.74 14.16 26.47
CA ALA A 227 -8.06 12.97 25.99
C ALA A 227 -6.53 13.13 26.12
N THR A 228 -5.94 12.53 27.16
CA THR A 228 -4.48 12.57 27.39
C THR A 228 -3.92 11.15 27.39
N LYS A 229 -2.82 10.88 26.67
CA LYS A 229 -2.17 9.56 26.70
C LYS A 229 -1.75 9.22 28.14
N GLN A 230 -1.96 7.98 28.56
CA GLN A 230 -1.40 7.51 29.83
C GLN A 230 0.13 7.39 29.71
N LEU A 231 0.85 7.95 30.69
CA LEU A 231 2.33 8.09 30.71
C LEU A 231 3.08 6.77 30.43
N TYR A 232 2.54 5.62 30.85
CA TYR A 232 3.26 4.34 30.79
C TYR A 232 2.97 3.48 29.55
N TYR A 233 1.84 3.70 28.87
CA TYR A 233 1.43 2.84 27.73
C TYR A 233 1.27 3.61 26.42
N GLN A 234 1.40 4.95 26.46
CA GLN A 234 1.11 5.85 25.33
C GLN A 234 -0.24 5.57 24.64
N ALA A 235 -1.18 4.95 25.37
CA ALA A 235 -2.46 4.49 24.86
C ALA A 235 -3.60 5.42 25.31
N TYR A 236 -4.60 5.57 24.44
CA TYR A 236 -5.86 6.21 24.77
C TYR A 236 -6.79 5.18 25.45
N THR A 237 -7.56 5.62 26.44
CA THR A 237 -8.60 4.80 27.07
C THR A 237 -9.91 4.91 26.27
N GLY A 238 -10.90 4.04 26.56
CA GLY A 238 -12.22 4.15 25.95
C GLY A 238 -12.85 5.54 26.11
N ASN A 239 -12.69 6.19 27.26
CA ASN A 239 -13.16 7.57 27.49
C ASN A 239 -12.43 8.59 26.62
N HIS A 240 -11.11 8.46 26.46
CA HIS A 240 -10.36 9.36 25.59
C HIS A 240 -10.81 9.24 24.13
N ILE A 241 -11.01 8.01 23.64
CA ILE A 241 -11.53 7.76 22.29
C ILE A 241 -12.92 8.38 22.12
N ARG A 242 -13.81 8.20 23.10
CA ARG A 242 -15.15 8.80 23.09
C ARG A 242 -15.09 10.32 22.95
N PHE A 243 -14.18 10.97 23.67
CA PHE A 243 -14.00 12.43 23.59
C PHE A 243 -13.41 12.87 22.25
N ILE A 244 -12.45 12.13 21.71
CA ILE A 244 -11.85 12.40 20.39
C ILE A 244 -12.93 12.33 19.31
N VAL A 245 -13.68 11.22 19.25
CA VAL A 245 -14.74 11.01 18.25
C VAL A 245 -15.85 12.06 18.38
N LYS A 246 -16.31 12.36 19.61
CA LYS A 246 -17.35 13.38 19.85
C LYS A 246 -16.94 14.77 19.34
N ASN A 247 -15.64 15.07 19.33
CA ASN A 247 -15.10 16.35 18.89
C ASN A 247 -14.40 16.29 17.51
N ALA A 248 -14.72 15.29 16.67
CA ALA A 248 -14.11 15.11 15.34
C ALA A 248 -14.14 16.38 14.46
N HIS A 249 -15.28 17.09 14.43
CA HIS A 249 -15.43 18.37 13.71
C HIS A 249 -14.44 19.44 14.20
N LYS A 250 -14.27 19.59 15.52
CA LYS A 250 -13.31 20.56 16.10
C LYS A 250 -11.86 20.16 15.86
N ILE A 251 -11.58 18.86 15.78
CA ILE A 251 -10.26 18.35 15.39
C ILE A 251 -9.98 18.75 13.94
N MET A 252 -10.97 18.59 13.06
CA MET A 252 -10.87 19.02 11.67
C MET A 252 -10.64 20.53 11.56
N GLU A 253 -11.44 21.36 12.21
CA GLU A 253 -11.27 22.82 12.25
C GLU A 253 -9.87 23.19 12.74
N LYS A 254 -9.43 22.69 13.89
CA LYS A 254 -8.13 23.08 14.47
C LYS A 254 -6.90 22.58 13.71
N LEU A 255 -7.04 21.62 12.79
CA LEU A 255 -5.94 21.04 12.00
C LEU A 255 -5.96 21.45 10.52
N VAL A 256 -7.13 21.82 9.99
CA VAL A 256 -7.39 21.95 8.53
C VAL A 256 -7.99 23.33 8.18
N ASP A 257 -8.07 24.28 9.11
CA ASP A 257 -8.62 25.62 8.86
C ASP A 257 -7.72 26.46 7.93
N PRO A 258 -8.24 26.92 6.77
CA PRO A 258 -7.50 27.72 5.79
C PRO A 258 -7.05 29.10 6.28
N ASP A 259 -7.68 29.67 7.32
CA ASP A 259 -7.34 30.99 7.87
C ASP A 259 -6.33 30.93 9.02
N THR A 260 -5.94 29.73 9.44
CA THR A 260 -4.88 29.55 10.45
C THR A 260 -3.53 29.31 9.77
N GLU A 261 -2.45 29.91 10.29
CA GLU A 261 -1.05 29.58 9.96
C GLU A 261 -0.69 28.08 10.22
N ARG A 262 -1.67 27.26 10.60
CA ARG A 262 -1.57 25.84 10.96
C ARG A 262 -2.32 24.94 9.99
N ASN A 263 -2.56 25.38 8.76
CA ASN A 263 -3.21 24.54 7.76
C ASN A 263 -2.29 23.37 7.37
N ILE A 264 -2.45 22.25 8.06
CA ILE A 264 -1.83 20.99 7.70
C ILE A 264 -2.72 20.40 6.59
N GLY A 265 -2.67 21.02 5.40
CA GLY A 265 -3.53 20.77 4.25
C GLY A 265 -3.32 19.41 3.57
N ASN A 266 -3.13 18.33 4.33
CA ASN A 266 -2.96 16.98 3.80
C ASN A 266 -4.33 16.29 3.68
N GLU A 267 -4.67 15.88 2.46
CA GLU A 267 -5.89 15.16 2.11
C GLU A 267 -6.15 13.95 3.03
N LYS A 268 -5.10 13.22 3.43
CA LYS A 268 -5.20 12.05 4.31
C LYS A 268 -5.57 12.43 5.75
N ILE A 269 -5.10 13.56 6.26
CA ILE A 269 -5.52 14.06 7.58
C ILE A 269 -7.00 14.42 7.55
N ARG A 270 -7.44 15.11 6.48
CA ARG A 270 -8.86 15.41 6.27
C ARG A 270 -9.69 14.13 6.16
N ALA A 271 -9.21 13.13 5.43
CA ALA A 271 -9.85 11.83 5.33
C ALA A 271 -9.99 11.14 6.69
N CYS A 272 -8.97 11.20 7.55
CA CYS A 272 -9.04 10.69 8.93
C CYS A 272 -10.12 11.41 9.75
N CYS A 273 -10.19 12.74 9.67
CA CYS A 273 -11.19 13.53 10.39
C CYS A 273 -12.62 13.23 9.92
N ILE A 274 -12.82 13.01 8.61
CA ILE A 274 -14.11 12.56 8.06
C ILE A 274 -14.47 11.17 8.61
N ALA A 275 -13.51 10.23 8.62
CA ALA A 275 -13.72 8.90 9.19
C ALA A 275 -14.14 8.97 10.67
N LEU A 276 -13.51 9.82 11.47
CA LEU A 276 -13.90 10.06 12.88
C LEU A 276 -15.32 10.64 13.00
N THR A 277 -15.72 11.50 12.05
CA THR A 277 -17.07 12.09 12.03
C THR A 277 -18.12 11.04 11.70
N ILE A 278 -17.86 10.13 10.75
CA ILE A 278 -18.75 8.99 10.47
C ILE A 278 -18.89 8.10 11.72
N LEU A 279 -17.78 7.79 12.39
CA LEU A 279 -17.79 7.00 13.61
C LEU A 279 -18.55 7.66 14.77
N LYS A 280 -18.63 8.99 14.81
CA LYS A 280 -19.41 9.74 15.79
C LYS A 280 -20.89 9.45 15.66
N GLU A 281 -21.42 9.46 14.44
CA GLU A 281 -22.84 9.21 14.18
C GLU A 281 -23.26 7.80 14.63
N ILE A 282 -22.37 6.82 14.50
CA ILE A 282 -22.58 5.47 15.01
C ILE A 282 -22.41 5.43 16.54
N GLN A 283 -21.47 6.20 17.11
CA GLN A 283 -21.19 6.21 18.55
C GLN A 283 -22.41 6.64 19.36
N ASP A 284 -23.19 7.60 18.87
CA ASP A 284 -24.40 8.08 19.54
C ASP A 284 -25.51 7.00 19.61
N LYS A 285 -25.36 5.90 18.87
CA LYS A 285 -26.26 4.73 18.89
C LYS A 285 -25.72 3.59 19.76
N THR A 286 -24.56 3.77 20.40
CA THR A 286 -23.92 2.74 21.24
C THR A 286 -24.39 2.70 22.69
N GLU A 287 -25.41 3.48 23.03
CA GLU A 287 -26.04 3.46 24.34
C GLU A 287 -26.69 2.10 24.62
N ALA A 288 -26.72 1.70 25.89
CA ALA A 288 -27.34 0.48 26.36
C ALA A 288 -28.88 0.61 26.33
N ARG A 289 -29.44 0.60 25.11
CA ARG A 289 -30.88 0.64 24.84
C ARG A 289 -31.23 -0.16 23.59
N LEU A 290 -32.53 -0.35 23.38
CA LEU A 290 -33.06 -0.84 22.12
C LEU A 290 -33.03 0.28 21.06
N LEU A 291 -32.64 -0.09 19.86
CA LEU A 291 -32.63 0.73 18.66
C LEU A 291 -33.93 0.50 17.88
N ALA A 292 -34.53 1.57 17.39
CA ALA A 292 -35.62 1.47 16.42
C ALA A 292 -35.09 1.02 15.06
N ASP A 293 -35.96 0.47 14.20
CA ASP A 293 -35.54 -0.08 12.89
C ASP A 293 -34.80 0.93 12.01
N HIS A 294 -35.30 2.18 11.95
CA HIS A 294 -34.63 3.27 11.23
C HIS A 294 -33.24 3.62 11.79
N GLU A 295 -33.00 3.41 13.10
CA GLU A 295 -31.69 3.63 13.70
C GLU A 295 -30.70 2.52 13.33
N ILE A 296 -31.20 1.30 13.15
CA ILE A 296 -30.38 0.16 12.70
C ILE A 296 -29.99 0.36 11.24
N GLU A 297 -30.92 0.80 10.39
CA GLU A 297 -30.65 1.17 8.99
C GLU A 297 -29.59 2.29 8.90
N GLU A 298 -29.70 3.31 9.76
CA GLU A 298 -28.72 4.38 9.80
C GLU A 298 -27.34 3.88 10.25
N VAL A 299 -27.26 2.98 11.25
CA VAL A 299 -25.99 2.35 11.66
C VAL A 299 -25.37 1.58 10.49
N GLU A 300 -26.14 0.76 9.78
CA GLU A 300 -25.66 -0.02 8.62
C GLU A 300 -25.13 0.90 7.52
N LYS A 301 -25.88 1.97 7.21
CA LYS A 301 -25.50 2.98 6.22
C LYS A 301 -24.20 3.70 6.60
N GLN A 302 -24.05 4.10 7.87
CA GLN A 302 -22.84 4.78 8.33
C GLN A 302 -21.62 3.84 8.33
N ILE A 303 -21.81 2.54 8.64
CA ILE A 303 -20.74 1.53 8.54
C ILE A 303 -20.30 1.34 7.09
N ALA A 304 -21.25 1.27 6.15
CA ALA A 304 -20.94 1.18 4.72
C ALA A 304 -20.20 2.43 4.21
N LEU A 305 -20.63 3.62 4.65
CA LEU A 305 -19.97 4.89 4.34
C LEU A 305 -18.53 4.92 4.89
N TYR A 306 -18.33 4.46 6.13
CA TYR A 306 -17.00 4.33 6.73
C TYR A 306 -16.09 3.41 5.89
N LEU A 307 -16.57 2.21 5.52
CA LEU A 307 -15.79 1.26 4.73
C LEU A 307 -15.38 1.87 3.39
N SER A 308 -16.35 2.41 2.64
CA SER A 308 -16.10 3.01 1.32
C SER A 308 -15.09 4.15 1.40
N HIS A 309 -15.23 5.02 2.41
CA HIS A 309 -14.33 6.14 2.65
C HIS A 309 -12.90 5.65 2.97
N MET A 310 -12.76 4.65 3.84
CA MET A 310 -11.46 4.10 4.18
C MET A 310 -10.80 3.39 3.00
N GLN A 311 -11.55 2.64 2.18
CA GLN A 311 -11.04 1.99 0.97
C GLN A 311 -10.56 3.00 -0.07
N LYS A 312 -11.30 4.10 -0.24
CA LYS A 312 -10.94 5.17 -1.17
C LYS A 312 -9.63 5.87 -0.80
N HIS A 313 -9.49 6.27 0.46
CA HIS A 313 -8.35 7.09 0.90
C HIS A 313 -7.16 6.27 1.44
N PHE A 314 -7.38 5.01 1.80
CA PHE A 314 -6.37 4.12 2.35
C PHE A 314 -6.46 2.70 1.75
N PRO A 315 -6.36 2.54 0.42
CA PRO A 315 -6.58 1.25 -0.26
C PRO A 315 -5.58 0.16 0.17
N ASN A 316 -4.37 0.57 0.57
CA ASN A 316 -3.29 -0.34 1.00
C ASN A 316 -3.30 -0.62 2.50
N LEU A 317 -4.33 -0.18 3.24
CA LEU A 317 -4.43 -0.41 4.68
C LEU A 317 -4.93 -1.83 4.94
N SER A 318 -4.13 -2.63 5.64
CA SER A 318 -4.54 -3.96 6.07
C SER A 318 -5.77 -3.89 6.98
N VAL A 319 -6.76 -4.74 6.70
CA VAL A 319 -7.98 -4.84 7.52
C VAL A 319 -7.62 -5.48 8.86
N THR A 320 -7.69 -4.70 9.93
CA THR A 320 -7.51 -5.23 11.29
C THR A 320 -8.70 -6.12 11.65
N HIS A 321 -8.48 -7.09 12.54
CA HIS A 321 -9.58 -7.94 13.03
C HIS A 321 -10.74 -7.11 13.58
N LYS A 322 -10.46 -5.99 14.28
CA LYS A 322 -11.50 -5.09 14.80
C LYS A 322 -12.26 -4.36 13.69
N ASN A 323 -11.60 -3.91 12.62
CA ASN A 323 -12.28 -3.36 11.45
C ASN A 323 -13.17 -4.41 10.76
N HIS A 324 -12.68 -5.64 10.61
CA HIS A 324 -13.49 -6.73 10.08
C HIS A 324 -14.73 -6.98 10.96
N MET A 325 -14.54 -7.07 12.28
CA MET A 325 -15.65 -7.25 13.22
C MET A 325 -16.69 -6.14 13.13
N PHE A 326 -16.22 -4.89 13.04
CA PHE A 326 -17.09 -3.73 12.91
C PHE A 326 -17.89 -3.73 11.62
N VAL A 327 -17.23 -3.89 10.49
CA VAL A 327 -17.89 -3.74 9.18
C VAL A 327 -18.77 -4.94 8.84
N ARG A 328 -18.33 -6.15 9.18
CA ARG A 328 -19.05 -7.38 8.77
C ARG A 328 -20.13 -7.80 9.74
N HIS A 329 -19.89 -7.68 11.05
CA HIS A 329 -20.70 -8.36 12.06
C HIS A 329 -21.58 -7.42 12.89
N VAL A 330 -21.21 -6.14 13.06
CA VAL A 330 -22.04 -5.17 13.80
C VAL A 330 -23.41 -4.93 13.14
N PRO A 331 -23.55 -4.83 11.80
CA PRO A 331 -24.87 -4.68 11.18
C PRO A 331 -25.81 -5.86 11.48
N ASP A 332 -25.32 -7.09 11.30
CA ASP A 332 -26.08 -8.32 11.57
C ASP A 332 -26.45 -8.42 13.06
N TYR A 333 -25.51 -8.05 13.93
CA TYR A 333 -25.72 -7.99 15.37
C TYR A 333 -26.83 -6.99 15.75
N ALA A 334 -26.78 -5.77 15.20
CA ALA A 334 -27.78 -4.73 15.44
C ALA A 334 -29.18 -5.17 14.98
N LYS A 335 -29.28 -5.81 13.80
CA LYS A 335 -30.54 -6.35 13.27
C LYS A 335 -31.12 -7.43 14.16
N LYS A 336 -30.28 -8.37 14.61
CA LYS A 336 -30.69 -9.51 15.43
C LYS A 336 -31.11 -9.11 16.84
N TRP A 337 -30.29 -8.30 17.51
CA TRP A 337 -30.46 -8.00 18.93
C TRP A 337 -31.09 -6.65 19.21
N LYS A 338 -31.37 -5.86 18.16
CA LYS A 338 -31.94 -4.49 18.25
C LYS A 338 -31.13 -3.59 19.17
N THR A 339 -29.83 -3.83 19.30
CA THR A 339 -28.91 -3.08 20.16
C THR A 339 -27.48 -3.29 19.68
N ILE A 340 -26.61 -2.35 20.01
CA ILE A 340 -25.16 -2.52 19.90
C ILE A 340 -24.44 -2.24 21.23
N GLY A 341 -25.16 -1.72 22.24
CA GLY A 341 -24.59 -1.25 23.51
C GLY A 341 -24.87 -2.12 24.74
N PHE A 342 -25.85 -3.03 24.68
CA PHE A 342 -26.22 -3.84 25.87
C PHE A 342 -25.13 -4.83 26.31
N PHE A 343 -24.43 -5.43 25.36
CA PHE A 343 -23.47 -6.49 25.63
C PHE A 343 -22.03 -5.99 25.49
N THR A 344 -21.66 -5.04 26.34
CA THR A 344 -20.31 -4.46 26.38
C THR A 344 -19.56 -4.92 27.61
N GLU A 345 -18.22 -4.86 27.55
CA GLU A 345 -17.35 -5.13 28.70
C GLU A 345 -17.33 -3.96 29.72
N ALA A 346 -17.96 -2.83 29.41
CA ALA A 346 -17.93 -1.62 30.23
C ALA A 346 -18.42 -1.84 31.69
N PRO A 347 -19.49 -2.63 31.97
CA PRO A 347 -19.89 -2.92 33.34
C PRO A 347 -18.85 -3.75 34.10
N ILE A 348 -18.18 -4.69 33.42
CA ILE A 348 -17.13 -5.54 34.01
C ILE A 348 -15.88 -4.70 34.31
N GLU A 349 -15.46 -3.84 33.38
CA GLU A 349 -14.36 -2.88 33.58
C GLU A 349 -14.64 -1.92 34.75
N HIS A 350 -15.87 -1.43 34.86
CA HIS A 350 -16.30 -0.60 35.98
C HIS A 350 -16.17 -1.33 37.32
N GLN A 351 -16.58 -2.61 37.38
CA GLN A 351 -16.43 -3.44 38.56
C GLN A 351 -14.96 -3.65 38.94
N HIS A 352 -14.07 -3.86 37.96
CA HIS A 352 -12.63 -3.97 38.21
C HIS A 352 -12.04 -2.69 38.81
N LYS A 353 -12.55 -1.51 38.41
CA LYS A 353 -12.13 -0.23 39.00
C LYS A 353 -12.55 -0.13 40.48
N ILE A 354 -13.80 -0.44 40.80
CA ILE A 354 -14.31 -0.45 42.19
C ILE A 354 -13.49 -1.39 43.07
N ASN A 355 -13.18 -2.59 42.58
CA ASN A 355 -12.40 -3.58 43.33
C ASN A 355 -10.96 -3.09 43.61
N LYS A 356 -10.34 -2.36 42.68
CA LYS A 356 -9.01 -1.75 42.91
C LYS A 356 -9.05 -0.63 43.94
N GLU A 357 -10.11 0.17 43.98
CA GLU A 357 -10.29 1.24 44.95
C GLU A 357 -10.54 0.70 46.37
N ARG A 358 -11.17 -0.46 46.52
CA ARG A 358 -11.37 -1.14 47.81
C ARG A 358 -10.12 -1.81 48.38
N LEU A 359 -9.12 -2.06 47.54
CA LEU A 359 -7.84 -2.68 47.92
C LEU A 359 -6.74 -1.64 48.22
N ARG A 360 -7.06 -0.35 48.10
CA ARG A 360 -6.25 0.79 48.54
C ARG A 360 -6.83 1.33 49.83
#